data_AF-A0A3C0XL27-F1
#
_entry.id   AF-A0A3C0XL27-F1
#
_cell.length_a   1.000
_cell.length_b   1.000
_cell.length_c   1.000
_cell.angle_alpha   90.00
_cell.angle_beta   90.00
_cell.angle_gamma   90.00
#
_symmetry.space_group_name_H-M   'P 1'
#
loop_
_entity.id
_entity.type
_entity.pdbx_description
1 polymer ?
#
loop_
_entity_poly.entity_id
_entity_poly.type
_entity_poly.pdbx_seq_one_letter_code
_entity_poly.pdbx_strand_id
1 'polypeptide(L)'
;MRVTRCPRCRAEDIAADAHPARVLNNGAEARLFVCRGCYRPTELEYRIGCETTGASYRPLPIREALAGLHEFYVARLAECEDPNLLVEDDERAARSAPIRAALADVDRRLAIGPVGDRDT
;
A
#
# COMPACT_ATOMS: atom_id res chain seq x y z
N MET A 1 -4.56 -17.50 7.75
CA MET A 1 -4.12 -16.10 7.53
C MET A 1 -2.80 -16.08 6.76
N ARG A 2 -2.62 -15.14 5.82
CA ARG A 2 -1.49 -15.11 4.88
C ARG A 2 -0.40 -14.13 5.35
N VAL A 3 0.87 -14.57 5.38
CA VAL A 3 2.01 -13.65 5.56
C VAL A 3 2.10 -12.75 4.33
N THR A 4 1.96 -11.44 4.52
CA THR A 4 2.06 -10.48 3.41
C THR A 4 3.52 -10.13 3.19
N ARG A 5 4.12 -10.70 2.15
CA ARG A 5 5.54 -10.48 1.82
C ARG A 5 5.70 -9.36 0.81
N CYS A 6 6.78 -8.60 0.95
CA CYS A 6 7.21 -7.68 -0.10
C CYS A 6 7.50 -8.47 -1.39
N PRO A 7 6.86 -8.14 -2.53
CA PRO A 7 7.06 -8.86 -3.79
C PRO A 7 8.49 -8.67 -4.34
N ARG A 8 9.19 -7.60 -3.93
CA ARG A 8 10.56 -7.29 -4.35
C ARG A 8 11.61 -8.03 -3.51
N CYS A 9 11.69 -7.74 -2.21
CA CYS A 9 12.76 -8.26 -1.34
C CYS A 9 12.36 -9.45 -0.46
N ARG A 10 11.09 -9.90 -0.54
CA ARG A 10 10.54 -11.00 0.27
C ARG A 10 10.50 -10.76 1.80
N ALA A 11 10.79 -9.54 2.26
CA ALA A 11 10.58 -9.13 3.64
C ALA A 11 9.17 -9.53 4.10
N GLU A 12 9.12 -10.14 5.28
CA GLU A 12 7.90 -10.66 5.85
C GLU A 12 7.04 -9.56 6.46
N ASP A 13 5.75 -9.82 6.44
CA ASP A 13 4.70 -9.07 7.09
C ASP A 13 4.75 -7.54 6.90
N ILE A 14 4.64 -7.11 5.64
CA ILE A 14 4.46 -5.70 5.30
C ILE A 14 3.02 -5.21 5.53
N ALA A 15 2.16 -5.99 6.20
CA ALA A 15 0.73 -5.74 6.28
C ALA A 15 0.35 -4.41 6.96
N ALA A 16 1.27 -3.80 7.71
CA ALA A 16 1.11 -2.49 8.35
C ALA A 16 2.16 -1.44 7.92
N ASP A 17 3.06 -1.77 6.99
CA ASP A 17 4.11 -0.87 6.46
C ASP A 17 4.17 -0.92 4.92
N ALA A 18 3.01 -1.15 4.31
CA ALA A 18 2.85 -1.23 2.87
C ALA A 18 3.01 0.16 2.24
N HIS A 19 3.74 0.20 1.12
CA HIS A 19 3.94 1.40 0.32
C HIS A 19 3.49 1.12 -1.12
N PRO A 20 2.62 1.97 -1.70
CA PRO A 20 2.14 1.77 -3.05
C PRO A 20 3.27 2.09 -4.03
N ALA A 21 3.60 1.13 -4.88
CA ALA A 21 4.56 1.28 -5.95
C ALA A 21 3.95 0.82 -7.27
N ARG A 22 4.54 1.26 -8.38
CA ARG A 22 4.17 0.81 -9.72
C ARG A 22 5.28 0.02 -10.37
N VAL A 23 4.89 -0.82 -11.32
CA VAL A 23 5.79 -1.53 -12.23
C VAL A 23 5.18 -1.56 -13.61
N LEU A 24 6.02 -1.77 -14.63
CA LEU A 24 5.57 -2.16 -15.95
C LEU A 24 5.67 -3.69 -16.05
N ASN A 25 4.53 -4.34 -16.24
CA ASN A 25 4.43 -5.78 -16.48
C ASN A 25 3.99 -6.00 -17.93
N ASN A 26 4.89 -6.52 -18.77
CA ASN A 26 4.66 -6.70 -20.21
C ASN A 26 4.14 -5.43 -20.91
N GLY A 27 4.70 -4.27 -20.53
CA GLY A 27 4.31 -2.96 -21.08
C GLY A 27 3.02 -2.38 -20.48
N ALA A 28 2.30 -3.10 -19.62
CA ALA A 28 1.15 -2.60 -18.89
C ALA A 28 1.56 -2.11 -17.49
N GLU A 29 1.05 -0.95 -17.07
CA GLU A 29 1.23 -0.48 -15.70
C GLU A 29 0.44 -1.37 -14.72
N ALA A 30 1.11 -1.80 -13.66
CA ALA A 30 0.50 -2.49 -12.54
C ALA A 30 0.89 -1.84 -11.22
N ARG A 31 -0.04 -1.83 -10.27
CA ARG A 31 0.18 -1.36 -8.90
C ARG A 31 0.46 -2.55 -8.00
N LEU A 32 1.36 -2.35 -7.04
CA LEU A 32 1.67 -3.32 -6.01
C LEU A 32 2.11 -2.64 -4.73
N PHE A 33 2.07 -3.38 -3.63
CA PHE A 33 2.49 -2.90 -2.32
C PHE A 33 3.84 -3.51 -1.95
N VAL A 34 4.80 -2.67 -1.60
CA VAL A 34 6.15 -3.05 -1.17
C VAL A 34 6.42 -2.59 0.25
N CYS A 35 7.48 -3.10 0.89
CA CYS A 35 7.96 -2.53 2.14
C CYS A 35 8.56 -1.13 1.92
N ARG A 36 8.67 -0.35 3.00
CA ARG A 36 9.28 0.99 3.01
C ARG A 36 10.63 1.05 2.31
N GLY A 37 11.52 0.08 2.57
CA GLY A 37 12.85 0.02 1.98
C GLY A 37 12.86 -0.21 0.46
N CYS A 38 11.80 -0.82 -0.08
CA CYS A 38 11.68 -1.14 -1.49
C CYS A 38 10.92 -0.08 -2.30
N TYR A 39 10.23 0.86 -1.66
CA TYR A 39 9.42 1.88 -2.34
C TYR A 39 10.25 2.73 -3.32
N ARG A 40 11.32 3.37 -2.83
CA ARG A 40 12.17 4.24 -3.67
C ARG A 40 12.83 3.49 -4.83
N PRO A 41 13.46 2.32 -4.63
CA PRO A 41 13.99 1.52 -5.74
C PRO A 41 12.93 1.12 -6.77
N THR A 42 11.74 0.72 -6.32
CA THR A 42 10.68 0.26 -7.23
C THR A 42 10.14 1.40 -8.10
N GLU A 43 9.90 2.58 -7.53
CA GLU A 43 9.50 3.76 -8.32
C GLU A 43 10.58 4.21 -9.32
N LEU A 44 11.86 4.05 -8.96
CA LEU A 44 12.97 4.35 -9.88
C LEU A 44 12.98 3.36 -11.07
N GLU A 45 12.83 2.07 -10.81
CA GLU A 45 12.75 1.06 -11.86
C GLU A 45 11.55 1.26 -12.78
N TYR A 46 10.39 1.62 -12.22
CA TYR A 46 9.23 1.98 -13.03
C TYR A 46 9.50 3.18 -13.93
N ARG A 47 10.17 4.23 -13.41
CA ARG A 47 10.59 5.38 -14.23
C ARG A 47 11.51 4.96 -15.38
N ILE A 48 12.55 4.17 -15.08
CA ILE A 48 13.48 3.66 -16.10
C ILE A 48 12.73 2.80 -17.15
N GLY A 49 11.78 1.98 -16.70
CA GLY A 49 10.93 1.18 -17.59
C GLY A 49 10.09 2.05 -18.52
N CYS A 50 9.48 3.13 -18.00
CA CYS A 50 8.73 4.09 -18.81
C CYS A 50 9.61 4.71 -19.90
N GLU A 51 10.80 5.19 -19.52
CA GLU A 51 11.78 5.77 -20.44
C GLU A 51 12.19 4.77 -21.54
N THR A 52 12.47 3.52 -21.16
CA THR A 52 12.90 2.46 -22.08
C THR A 52 11.81 2.07 -23.08
N THR A 53 10.54 2.17 -22.69
CA THR A 53 9.38 1.77 -23.51
C THR A 53 8.75 2.94 -24.27
N GLY A 54 9.27 4.16 -24.09
CA GLY A 54 8.65 5.39 -24.64
C GLY A 54 7.33 5.77 -23.97
N ALA A 55 6.98 5.15 -22.83
CA ALA A 55 5.81 5.51 -22.05
C ALA A 55 6.08 6.79 -21.22
N SER A 56 5.06 7.63 -21.06
CA SER A 56 5.19 8.83 -20.24
C SER A 56 5.15 8.50 -18.75
N TYR A 57 6.27 8.69 -18.05
CA TYR A 57 6.28 8.62 -16.58
C TYR A 57 5.46 9.75 -15.97
N ARG A 58 4.63 9.42 -14.97
CA ARG A 58 3.99 10.39 -14.06
C ARG A 58 4.05 9.87 -12.63
N PRO A 59 4.19 10.70 -11.59
CA PRO A 59 4.02 10.26 -10.21
C PRO A 59 2.60 9.73 -9.96
N LEU A 60 2.43 8.74 -9.08
CA LEU A 60 1.11 8.27 -8.65
C LEU A 60 0.41 9.39 -7.88
N PRO A 61 -0.83 9.77 -8.23
CA PRO A 61 -1.57 10.76 -7.46
C PRO A 61 -1.75 10.31 -6.02
N ILE A 62 -1.47 11.21 -5.07
CA ILE A 62 -1.50 10.89 -3.64
C ILE A 62 -2.86 10.31 -3.18
N ARG A 63 -3.96 10.79 -3.75
CA ARG A 63 -5.30 10.28 -3.45
C ARG A 63 -5.50 8.84 -3.90
N GLU A 64 -5.03 8.50 -5.09
CA GLU A 64 -5.09 7.13 -5.60
C GLU A 64 -4.19 6.20 -4.80
N ALA A 65 -3.01 6.68 -4.39
CA ALA A 65 -2.10 5.96 -3.50
C ALA A 65 -2.75 5.66 -2.15
N LEU A 66 -3.40 6.66 -1.54
CA LEU A 66 -4.10 6.51 -0.26
C LEU A 66 -5.33 5.60 -0.38
N ALA A 67 -6.12 5.73 -1.45
CA ALA A 67 -7.28 4.86 -1.69
C ALA A 67 -6.86 3.38 -1.83
N GLY A 68 -5.79 3.10 -2.57
CA GLY A 68 -5.26 1.74 -2.68
C GLY A 68 -4.75 1.20 -1.33
N LEU A 69 -4.07 2.03 -0.53
CA LEU A 69 -3.64 1.65 0.82
C LEU A 69 -4.82 1.35 1.74
N HIS A 70 -5.88 2.16 1.67
CA HIS A 70 -7.11 1.94 2.42
C HIS A 70 -7.71 0.56 2.09
N GLU A 71 -7.93 0.26 0.81
CA GLU A 71 -8.45 -1.04 0.36
C GLU A 71 -7.57 -2.20 0.82
N PHE A 72 -6.25 -2.04 0.72
CA PHE A 72 -5.29 -3.03 1.18
C PHE A 72 -5.40 -3.30 2.68
N TYR A 73 -5.44 -2.25 3.51
CA TYR A 73 -5.52 -2.40 4.97
C TYR A 73 -6.88 -2.93 5.43
N VAL A 74 -7.98 -2.53 4.80
CA VAL A 74 -9.31 -3.10 5.07
C VAL A 74 -9.33 -4.60 4.78
N ALA A 75 -8.82 -5.03 3.62
CA ALA A 75 -8.75 -6.45 3.27
C ALA A 75 -7.87 -7.24 4.26
N ARG A 76 -6.74 -6.67 4.68
CA ARG A 76 -5.86 -7.30 5.68
C ARG A 76 -6.51 -7.38 7.06
N LEU A 77 -7.22 -6.35 7.48
CA LEU A 77 -7.90 -6.35 8.76
C LEU A 77 -9.00 -7.41 8.80
N ALA A 78 -9.79 -7.54 7.73
CA ALA A 78 -10.80 -8.58 7.60
C ALA A 78 -10.19 -10.00 7.70
N GLU A 79 -9.02 -10.22 7.12
CA GLU A 79 -8.29 -11.49 7.27
C GLU A 79 -7.80 -11.74 8.71
N CYS A 80 -7.44 -10.71 9.47
CA CYS A 80 -7.05 -10.85 10.88
C CYS A 80 -8.25 -11.11 11.79
N GLU A 81 -9.39 -10.50 11.47
CA GLU A 81 -10.59 -10.50 12.30
C GLU A 81 -11.59 -11.61 11.91
N ASP A 82 -11.23 -12.47 10.96
CA ASP A 82 -12.09 -13.60 10.56
C ASP A 82 -12.43 -14.47 11.78
N PRO A 83 -13.74 -14.59 12.13
CA PRO A 83 -14.17 -15.34 13.31
C PRO A 83 -13.88 -16.84 13.22
N ASN A 84 -13.59 -17.37 12.02
CA ASN A 84 -13.23 -18.78 11.83
C ASN A 84 -11.74 -19.04 12.10
N LEU A 85 -10.92 -18.01 12.32
CA LEU A 85 -9.54 -18.21 12.73
C LEU A 85 -9.50 -18.71 14.17
N LEU A 86 -8.90 -19.89 14.36
CA LEU A 86 -8.58 -20.47 15.67
C LEU A 86 -7.35 -19.77 16.27
N VAL A 87 -7.54 -18.53 16.72
CA VAL A 87 -6.55 -17.72 17.44
C VAL A 87 -7.23 -17.08 18.64
N GLU A 88 -6.49 -16.97 19.74
CA GLU A 88 -6.97 -16.32 20.96
C GLU A 88 -7.20 -14.82 20.71
N ASP A 89 -8.10 -14.23 21.50
CA ASP A 89 -8.53 -12.83 21.31
C ASP A 89 -7.38 -11.83 21.52
N ASP A 90 -6.46 -12.12 22.44
CA ASP A 90 -5.29 -11.30 22.71
C ASP A 90 -4.28 -11.34 21.54
N GLU A 91 -4.03 -12.52 20.97
CA GLU A 91 -3.21 -12.69 19.78
C GLU A 91 -3.84 -11.96 18.58
N ARG A 92 -5.15 -12.12 18.39
CA ARG A 92 -5.90 -11.41 17.36
C ARG A 92 -5.78 -9.89 17.51
N ALA A 93 -5.94 -9.38 18.72
CA ALA A 93 -5.81 -7.96 19.02
C ALA A 93 -4.39 -7.45 18.75
N ALA A 94 -3.36 -8.16 19.22
CA ALA A 94 -1.97 -7.79 19.02
C ALA A 94 -1.59 -7.73 17.52
N ARG A 95 -2.07 -8.68 16.72
CA ARG A 95 -1.79 -8.76 15.28
C ARG A 95 -2.53 -7.71 14.45
N SER A 96 -3.77 -7.40 14.83
CA SER A 96 -4.60 -6.42 14.12
C SER A 96 -4.27 -4.97 14.48
N ALA A 97 -3.72 -4.70 15.67
CA ALA A 97 -3.44 -3.34 16.14
C ALA A 97 -2.57 -2.48 15.20
N PRO A 98 -1.44 -2.98 14.64
CA PRO A 98 -0.64 -2.20 13.70
C PRO A 98 -1.40 -1.86 12.40
N ILE A 99 -2.21 -2.80 11.90
CA ILE A 99 -3.03 -2.61 10.69
C ILE A 99 -4.11 -1.55 10.93
N ARG A 100 -4.80 -1.60 12.08
CA ARG A 100 -5.78 -0.57 12.47
C ARG A 100 -5.13 0.81 12.60
N ALA A 101 -3.93 0.88 13.16
CA ALA A 101 -3.19 2.15 13.27
C ALA A 101 -2.82 2.72 11.89
N ALA A 102 -2.35 1.88 10.97
CA ALA A 102 -2.03 2.28 9.59
C ALA A 102 -3.28 2.72 8.83
N LEU A 103 -4.39 1.97 8.93
CA LEU A 103 -5.68 2.32 8.34
C LEU A 103 -6.18 3.68 8.86
N ALA A 104 -6.15 3.90 10.18
CA ALA A 104 -6.59 5.16 10.77
C ALA A 104 -5.75 6.37 10.33
N ASP A 105 -4.45 6.20 10.05
CA ASP A 105 -3.63 7.26 9.45
C ASP A 105 -4.03 7.55 8.00
N VAL A 106 -4.29 6.50 7.20
CA VAL A 106 -4.78 6.64 5.83
C VAL A 106 -6.14 7.34 5.79
N ASP A 107 -7.09 6.93 6.63
CA ASP A 107 -8.42 7.54 6.76
C ASP A 107 -8.32 9.01 7.10
N ARG A 108 -7.47 9.36 8.08
CA ARG A 108 -7.23 10.75 8.46
C ARG A 108 -6.72 11.57 7.29
N ARG A 109 -5.78 11.04 6.51
CA ARG A 109 -5.22 11.73 5.33
C ARG A 109 -6.22 11.85 4.19
N LEU A 110 -7.08 10.85 4.00
CA LEU A 110 -8.17 10.90 3.03
C LEU A 110 -9.24 11.93 3.43
N ALA A 111 -9.50 12.09 4.73
CA ALA A 111 -10.46 13.07 5.25
C ALA A 111 -10.00 14.53 5.12
N ILE A 112 -8.69 14.79 5.03
CA ILE A 112 -8.18 16.11 4.66
C ILE A 112 -8.71 16.39 3.25
N GLY A 113 -9.53 17.42 3.05
CA GLY A 113 -10.04 17.80 1.73
C GLY A 113 -8.92 18.23 0.78
N PRO A 114 -9.16 18.32 -0.54
CA PRO A 114 -8.22 19.01 -1.42
C PRO A 114 -8.01 20.43 -0.87
N VAL A 115 -6.76 20.88 -0.80
CA VAL A 115 -6.50 22.31 -0.58
C VAL A 115 -7.09 22.99 -1.81
N GLY A 116 -8.27 23.59 -1.66
CA GLY A 116 -8.79 24.47 -2.70
C GLY A 116 -7.72 25.51 -2.96
N ASP A 117 -7.41 25.78 -4.24
CA ASP A 117 -6.62 26.94 -4.61
C ASP A 117 -7.25 28.12 -3.89
N ARG A 118 -6.54 28.64 -2.87
CA ARG A 118 -6.93 29.90 -2.25
C ARG A 118 -6.83 30.92 -3.38
N ASP A 119 -8.00 31.47 -3.69
CA ASP A 119 -8.26 32.57 -4.63
C ASP A 119 -7.03 33.44 -4.92
N THR A 120 -6.72 33.57 -6.22
CA THR A 120 -6.03 34.68 -6.91
C THR A 120 -4.55 34.93 -6.64
#